data_AF-N2BVM5-F1
#
_entry.id   AF-N2BVM5-F1
#
_cell.length_a   1.000
_cell.length_b   1.000
_cell.length_c   1.000
_cell.angle_alpha   90.00
_cell.angle_beta   90.00
_cell.angle_gamma   90.00
#
_symmetry.space_group_name_H-M   'P 1'
#
loop_
_entity.id
_entity.type
_entity.pdbx_description
1 polymer ?
#
loop_
_entity_poly.entity_id
_entity_poly.type
_entity_poly.pdbx_seq_one_letter_code
_entity_poly.pdbx_strand_id
1 'polypeptide(L)'
;MTIPYFIDVYLAQVRDSQQVKVALTAVLILMLIDVLMGSICAASNHQYASSRAREGIIHKGSELCLILLGVVVDGALTGGLNLGTQTPVLLGICVALICAEVASILEIIGSINPELANNAVFKLLKTVQDSAEKSEH
;
A
#
# COMPACT_ATOMS: atom_id res chain seq x y z
N MET A 1 4.67 -19.15 23.65
CA MET A 1 5.86 -18.28 23.69
C MET A 1 5.39 -16.91 24.13
N THR A 2 5.76 -16.45 25.33
CA THR A 2 5.37 -15.12 25.82
C THR A 2 6.20 -14.07 25.10
N ILE A 3 5.54 -13.16 24.39
CA ILE A 3 6.20 -12.04 23.70
C ILE A 3 6.72 -11.07 24.79
N PRO A 4 7.97 -10.59 24.70
CA PRO A 4 8.50 -9.61 25.64
C PRO A 4 7.61 -8.35 25.68
N TYR A 5 7.33 -7.82 26.87
CA TYR A 5 6.44 -6.66 27.06
C TYR A 5 6.77 -5.48 26.14
N PHE A 6 8.06 -5.21 25.93
CA PHE A 6 8.50 -4.13 25.04
C PHE A 6 8.02 -4.33 23.59
N ILE A 7 8.08 -5.55 23.05
CA ILE A 7 7.61 -5.86 21.70
C ILE A 7 6.07 -5.86 21.66
N ASP A 8 5.45 -6.29 22.74
CA ASP A 8 4.00 -6.38 22.85
C ASP A 8 3.32 -5.02 22.69
N VAL A 9 3.92 -3.96 23.25
CA VAL A 9 3.42 -2.58 23.12
C VAL A 9 3.38 -2.12 21.65
N TYR A 10 4.39 -2.45 20.85
CA TYR A 10 4.41 -2.09 19.43
C TYR A 10 3.43 -2.91 18.60
N LEU A 11 3.19 -4.17 18.98
CA LEU A 11 2.24 -5.03 18.30
C LEU A 11 0.81 -4.91 18.81
N ALA A 12 0.56 -4.14 19.87
CA ALA A 12 -0.75 -4.00 20.51
C ALA A 12 -1.82 -3.57 19.51
N GLN A 13 -1.58 -2.54 18.68
CA GLN A 13 -2.56 -2.11 17.68
C GLN A 13 -2.85 -3.20 16.63
N VAL A 14 -1.83 -3.93 16.19
CA VAL A 14 -2.00 -5.04 15.23
C VAL A 14 -2.73 -6.23 15.88
N ARG A 15 -2.48 -6.51 17.15
CA ARG A 15 -3.07 -7.64 17.88
C ARG A 15 -4.47 -7.36 18.37
N ASP A 16 -4.78 -6.15 18.79
CA ASP A 16 -6.00 -5.87 19.54
C ASP A 16 -7.06 -5.18 18.67
N SER A 17 -6.67 -4.40 17.66
CA SER A 17 -7.62 -3.73 16.76
C SER A 17 -8.03 -4.62 15.58
N GLN A 18 -9.32 -4.98 15.51
CA GLN A 18 -9.87 -5.72 14.37
C GLN A 18 -9.76 -4.95 13.06
N GLN A 19 -9.95 -3.63 13.09
CA GLN A 19 -9.88 -2.78 11.89
C GLN A 19 -8.46 -2.78 11.31
N VAL A 20 -7.44 -2.65 12.16
CA VAL A 20 -6.03 -2.68 11.75
C VAL A 20 -5.69 -4.03 11.13
N LYS A 21 -6.12 -5.15 11.72
CA LYS A 21 -5.87 -6.49 11.15
C LYS A 21 -6.46 -6.66 9.76
N VAL A 22 -7.72 -6.26 9.59
CA VAL A 22 -8.42 -6.39 8.30
C VAL A 22 -7.74 -5.51 7.26
N ALA A 23 -7.43 -4.25 7.60
CA ALA A 23 -6.76 -3.34 6.68
C ALA A 23 -5.34 -3.81 6.32
N LEU A 24 -4.55 -4.25 7.30
CA LEU A 24 -3.21 -4.79 7.09
C LEU A 24 -3.23 -6.06 6.21
N THR A 25 -4.18 -6.96 6.45
CA THR A 25 -4.31 -8.17 5.63
C THR A 25 -4.74 -7.83 4.21
N ALA A 26 -5.69 -6.90 4.05
CA ALA A 26 -6.15 -6.45 2.74
C ALA A 26 -5.02 -5.80 1.93
N VAL A 27 -4.25 -4.89 2.52
CA VAL A 27 -3.14 -4.22 1.82
C VAL A 27 -2.06 -5.21 1.38
N LEU A 28 -1.70 -6.18 2.23
CA LEU A 28 -0.69 -7.19 1.87
C LEU A 28 -1.16 -8.10 0.74
N ILE A 29 -2.45 -8.48 0.73
CA ILE A 29 -3.04 -9.26 -0.38
C ILE A 29 -3.03 -8.43 -1.67
N LEU A 30 -3.42 -7.16 -1.60
CA LEU A 30 -3.44 -6.27 -2.76
C LEU A 30 -2.03 -6.04 -3.34
N MET A 31 -1.04 -5.76 -2.49
CA MET A 31 0.37 -5.68 -2.89
C MET A 31 0.85 -6.94 -3.61
N LEU A 32 0.49 -8.13 -3.11
CA LEU A 32 0.83 -9.39 -3.76
C LEU A 32 0.16 -9.51 -5.13
N ILE A 33 -1.13 -9.18 -5.23
CA ILE A 33 -1.86 -9.19 -6.51
C ILE A 33 -1.21 -8.21 -7.49
N ASP A 34 -0.86 -7.01 -7.05
CA ASP A 34 -0.29 -5.98 -7.90
C ASP A 34 1.07 -6.38 -8.45
N VAL A 35 1.97 -6.90 -7.60
CA VAL A 35 3.28 -7.42 -8.04
C VAL A 35 3.11 -8.56 -9.05
N LEU A 36 2.16 -9.47 -8.84
CA LEU A 36 1.88 -10.57 -9.76
C LEU A 36 1.32 -10.07 -11.09
N MET A 37 0.30 -9.21 -11.06
CA MET A 37 -0.34 -8.65 -12.26
C MET A 37 0.64 -7.79 -13.07
N GLY A 38 1.42 -6.94 -12.39
CA GLY A 38 2.45 -6.12 -13.02
C GLY A 38 3.53 -6.96 -13.68
N SER A 39 3.97 -8.03 -13.00
CA SER A 39 4.95 -8.98 -13.54
C SER A 39 4.42 -9.74 -14.76
N ILE A 40 3.18 -10.24 -14.71
CA ILE A 40 2.53 -10.96 -15.82
C ILE A 40 2.37 -10.04 -17.04
N CYS A 41 1.89 -8.81 -16.82
CA CYS A 41 1.71 -7.82 -17.89
C CYS A 41 3.05 -7.45 -18.55
N ALA A 42 4.10 -7.20 -17.76
CA ALA A 42 5.44 -6.91 -18.27
C ALA A 42 6.03 -8.09 -19.08
N ALA A 43 5.80 -9.33 -18.63
CA ALA A 43 6.22 -10.54 -19.33
C ALA A 43 5.46 -10.71 -20.66
N SER A 44 4.14 -10.53 -20.67
CA SER A 44 3.28 -10.64 -21.85
C SER A 44 3.63 -9.61 -22.94
N ASN A 45 4.05 -8.41 -22.54
CA ASN A 45 4.42 -7.35 -23.47
C ASN A 45 5.87 -7.43 -23.95
N HIS A 46 6.61 -8.50 -23.62
CA HIS A 46 8.06 -8.63 -23.84
C HIS A 46 8.89 -7.46 -23.28
N GLN A 47 8.34 -6.71 -22.31
CA GLN A 47 8.97 -5.56 -21.66
C GLN A 47 9.52 -5.90 -20.28
N TYR A 48 9.75 -7.18 -20.00
CA TYR A 48 10.33 -7.65 -18.74
C TYR A 48 11.82 -7.30 -18.69
N ALA A 49 12.11 -6.00 -18.57
CA ALA A 49 13.44 -5.49 -18.27
C ALA A 49 13.66 -5.63 -16.76
N SER A 50 14.74 -6.31 -16.37
CA SER A 50 15.12 -6.50 -14.98
C SER A 50 15.25 -5.18 -14.21
N SER A 51 15.57 -4.07 -14.89
CA SER A 51 15.61 -2.73 -14.31
C SER A 51 14.23 -2.26 -13.86
N ARG A 52 13.21 -2.34 -14.71
CA ARG A 52 11.83 -1.94 -14.39
C ARG A 52 11.19 -2.84 -13.34
N ALA A 53 11.43 -4.15 -13.42
CA ALA A 53 10.96 -5.08 -12.40
C ALA A 53 11.59 -4.78 -11.02
N ARG A 54 12.88 -4.44 -10.97
CA ARG A 54 13.55 -4.04 -9.73
C ARG A 54 13.00 -2.73 -9.17
N GLU A 55 12.70 -1.76 -10.04
CA GLU A 55 12.10 -0.49 -9.64
C GLU A 55 10.72 -0.68 -9.01
N GLY A 56 9.87 -1.51 -9.62
CA GLY A 56 8.59 -1.90 -9.03
C GLY A 56 8.73 -2.58 -7.67
N ILE A 57 9.68 -3.51 -7.51
CA ILE A 57 9.94 -4.17 -6.22
C ILE A 57 10.44 -3.18 -5.16
N ILE A 58 11.31 -2.24 -5.53
CA ILE A 58 11.80 -1.21 -4.59
C ILE A 58 10.63 -0.32 -4.13
N HIS A 59 9.75 0.07 -5.04
CA HIS A 59 8.57 0.87 -4.70
C HIS A 59 7.69 0.14 -3.69
N LYS A 60 7.35 -1.13 -3.95
CA LYS A 60 6.59 -1.96 -2.99
C LYS A 60 7.31 -2.18 -1.67
N GLY A 61 8.65 -2.33 -1.71
CA GLY A 61 9.47 -2.40 -0.52
C GLY A 61 9.37 -1.13 0.35
N SER A 62 9.28 0.04 -0.28
CA SER A 62 9.11 1.32 0.44
C SER A 62 7.75 1.42 1.13
N GLU A 63 6.69 0.88 0.53
CA GLU A 63 5.35 0.83 1.14
C GLU A 63 5.32 -0.13 2.35
N LEU A 64 6.04 -1.26 2.28
CA LEU A 64 6.24 -2.14 3.44
C LEU A 64 7.00 -1.43 4.57
N CYS A 65 8.02 -0.63 4.24
CA CYS A 65 8.70 0.21 5.22
C CYS A 65 7.75 1.24 5.86
N LEU A 66 6.81 1.80 5.09
CA LEU A 66 5.80 2.73 5.60
C LEU A 66 4.85 2.04 6.59
N ILE A 67 4.43 0.80 6.31
CA ILE A 67 3.65 -0.02 7.26
C ILE A 67 4.43 -0.24 8.56
N LEU A 68 5.71 -0.62 8.47
CA LEU A 68 6.57 -0.81 9.65
C LEU A 68 6.72 0.49 10.45
N LEU A 69 6.85 1.63 9.78
CA LEU A 69 6.89 2.94 10.43
C LEU A 69 5.59 3.20 11.19
N GLY A 70 4.43 2.87 10.60
CA GLY A 70 3.13 2.95 11.26
C GLY A 70 3.05 2.15 12.56
N VAL A 71 3.57 0.91 12.55
CA VAL A 71 3.66 0.06 13.76
C VAL A 71 4.52 0.72 14.85
N VAL A 72 5.66 1.31 14.47
CA VAL A 72 6.55 2.00 15.43
C VAL A 72 5.88 3.22 16.03
N VAL A 73 5.20 4.04 15.21
CA VAL A 73 4.50 5.24 15.66
C VAL A 73 3.34 4.88 16.61
N ASP A 74 2.52 3.90 16.24
CA ASP A 74 1.41 3.45 17.07
C ASP A 74 1.87 2.81 18.38
N GLY A 75 3.00 2.10 18.36
CA GLY A 75 3.64 1.60 19.57
C GLY A 75 4.16 2.72 20.47
N ALA A 76 4.78 3.75 19.89
CA ALA A 76 5.24 4.91 20.66
C ALA A 76 4.06 5.67 21.29
N LEU A 77 2.95 5.82 20.57
CA LEU A 77 1.70 6.38 21.08
C LEU A 77 1.16 5.58 22.26
N THR A 78 1.07 4.26 22.10
CA THR A 78 0.61 3.34 23.14
C THR A 78 1.55 3.35 24.36
N GLY A 79 2.85 3.55 24.14
CA GLY A 79 3.88 3.64 25.17
C GLY A 79 3.93 4.97 25.93
N GLY A 80 3.07 5.94 25.61
CA GLY A 80 2.93 7.19 26.36
C GLY A 80 3.29 8.47 25.59
N LEU A 81 3.66 8.37 24.31
CA LEU A 81 3.79 9.55 23.45
C LEU A 81 2.39 10.09 23.11
N ASN A 82 2.12 11.37 23.36
CA ASN A 82 0.82 11.96 23.06
C ASN A 82 0.93 12.91 21.86
N LEU A 83 0.37 12.49 20.71
CA LEU A 83 0.29 13.32 19.50
C LEU A 83 -0.99 14.15 19.41
N GLY A 84 -1.82 14.17 20.46
CA GLY A 84 -3.11 14.87 20.47
C GLY A 84 -4.21 14.16 19.68
N THR A 85 -3.94 12.98 19.13
CA THR A 85 -4.90 12.14 18.42
C THR A 85 -4.92 10.74 19.03
N GLN A 86 -6.09 10.09 19.00
CA GLN A 86 -6.26 8.70 19.47
C GLN A 86 -6.44 7.72 18.30
N THR A 87 -6.40 8.23 17.06
CA THR A 87 -6.62 7.43 15.86
C THR A 87 -5.33 6.65 15.52
N PRO A 88 -5.40 5.32 15.32
CA PRO A 88 -4.23 4.54 14.92
C PRO A 88 -3.66 5.02 13.59
N VAL A 89 -2.40 5.40 13.58
CA VAL A 89 -1.68 5.88 12.40
C VAL A 89 -1.52 4.76 11.40
N LEU A 90 -1.27 3.53 11.87
CA LEU A 90 -1.16 2.35 11.01
C LEU A 90 -2.44 2.10 10.21
N LEU A 91 -3.62 2.33 10.80
CA LEU A 91 -4.88 2.20 10.09
C LEU A 91 -4.97 3.19 8.92
N GLY A 92 -4.60 4.45 9.14
CA GLY A 92 -4.57 5.47 8.10
C GLY A 92 -3.62 5.12 6.95
N ILE A 93 -2.42 4.64 7.29
CA ILE A 93 -1.42 4.17 6.30
C ILE A 93 -1.98 3.00 5.48
N CYS A 94 -2.56 1.98 6.12
CA CYS A 94 -3.13 0.84 5.41
C CYS A 94 -4.25 1.26 4.44
N VAL A 95 -5.14 2.18 4.85
CA VAL A 95 -6.21 2.68 3.98
C VAL A 95 -5.65 3.42 2.76
N ALA A 96 -4.65 4.29 2.96
CA ALA A 96 -4.00 5.01 1.88
C ALA A 96 -3.34 4.05 0.88
N LEU A 97 -2.62 3.04 1.38
CA LEU A 97 -1.98 2.03 0.53
C LEU A 97 -2.99 1.14 -0.19
N ILE A 98 -4.10 0.74 0.44
CA ILE A 98 -5.19 0.02 -0.24
C ILE A 98 -5.68 0.82 -1.45
N CYS A 99 -5.89 2.12 -1.30
CA CYS A 99 -6.30 2.98 -2.41
C CYS A 99 -5.24 3.02 -3.53
N ALA A 100 -3.96 3.13 -3.18
CA ALA A 100 -2.86 3.11 -4.14
C ALA A 100 -2.78 1.78 -4.91
N GLU A 101 -2.86 0.64 -4.22
CA GLU A 101 -2.84 -0.69 -4.84
C GLU A 101 -4.04 -0.91 -5.77
N VAL A 102 -5.24 -0.49 -5.35
CA VAL A 102 -6.43 -0.56 -6.20
C VAL A 102 -6.25 0.28 -7.46
N ALA A 103 -5.66 1.48 -7.35
CA ALA A 103 -5.39 2.32 -8.51
C ALA A 103 -4.40 1.64 -9.48
N SER A 104 -3.32 1.04 -8.96
CA SER A 104 -2.32 0.30 -9.76
C SER A 104 -2.93 -0.92 -10.48
N ILE A 105 -3.71 -1.73 -9.77
CA ILE A 105 -4.40 -2.88 -10.38
C ILE A 105 -5.38 -2.43 -11.45
N LEU A 106 -6.12 -1.35 -11.21
CA LEU A 106 -6.99 -0.78 -12.22
C LEU A 106 -6.18 -0.37 -13.45
N GLU A 107 -5.06 0.35 -13.33
CA GLU A 107 -4.20 0.71 -14.46
C GLU A 107 -3.85 -0.50 -15.36
N ILE A 108 -3.46 -1.62 -14.74
CA ILE A 108 -3.18 -2.87 -15.45
C ILE A 108 -4.44 -3.37 -16.18
N ILE A 109 -5.59 -3.42 -15.51
CA ILE A 109 -6.86 -3.84 -16.14
C ILE A 109 -7.22 -2.94 -17.32
N GLY A 110 -7.05 -1.63 -17.21
CA GLY A 110 -7.31 -0.68 -18.29
C GLY A 110 -6.38 -0.85 -19.48
N SER A 111 -5.12 -1.20 -19.24
CA SER A 111 -4.17 -1.51 -20.33
C SER A 111 -4.55 -2.77 -21.11
N ILE A 112 -5.13 -3.77 -20.43
CA ILE A 112 -5.54 -5.04 -21.03
C ILE A 112 -6.92 -4.90 -21.69
N ASN A 113 -7.83 -4.13 -21.08
CA ASN A 113 -9.18 -3.91 -21.57
C ASN A 113 -9.45 -2.42 -21.85
N PRO A 114 -9.21 -1.95 -23.09
CA PRO A 114 -9.35 -0.55 -23.46
C PRO A 114 -10.81 -0.04 -23.44
N GLU A 115 -11.81 -0.94 -23.48
CA GLU A 115 -13.22 -0.54 -23.30
C GLU A 115 -13.49 -0.10 -21.85
N LEU A 116 -12.90 -0.81 -20.87
CA LEU A 116 -12.99 -0.42 -19.46
C LEU A 116 -12.20 0.87 -19.17
N ALA A 117 -11.04 1.04 -19.81
CA ALA A 117 -10.21 2.24 -19.66
C ALA A 117 -10.93 3.54 -20.06
N ASN A 118 -11.96 3.44 -20.92
CA ASN A 118 -12.72 4.60 -21.38
C ASN A 118 -13.86 5.03 -20.43
N ASN A 119 -14.09 4.27 -19.35
CA ASN A 119 -15.09 4.58 -18.34
C ASN A 119 -14.67 5.75 -17.43
N ALA A 120 -15.66 6.46 -16.88
CA ALA A 120 -15.46 7.67 -16.09
C ALA A 120 -14.52 7.47 -14.89
N VAL A 121 -14.58 6.31 -14.23
CA VAL A 121 -13.74 5.98 -13.07
C VAL A 121 -12.25 5.93 -13.44
N PHE A 122 -11.92 5.30 -14.57
CA PHE A 122 -10.53 5.21 -15.05
C PHE A 122 -9.95 6.56 -15.43
N LYS A 123 -10.76 7.42 -16.07
CA LYS A 123 -10.33 8.77 -16.44
C LYS A 123 -10.04 9.65 -15.22
N LEU A 124 -10.84 9.53 -14.17
CA LEU A 124 -10.60 10.24 -12.90
C LEU A 124 -9.29 9.78 -12.25
N LEU A 125 -9.06 8.46 -12.16
CA LEU A 125 -7.81 7.92 -11.59
C LEU A 125 -6.57 8.42 -12.34
N LYS A 126 -6.59 8.35 -13.67
CA LYS A 126 -5.48 8.83 -14.50
C LYS A 126 -5.21 10.33 -14.30
N THR A 127 -6.28 11.14 -14.19
CA THR A 127 -6.15 12.59 -13.99
C THR A 127 -5.52 12.93 -12.63
N VAL A 128 -5.86 12.17 -11.58
CA VAL A 128 -5.29 12.36 -10.23
C VAL A 128 -3.79 12.02 -10.22
N GLN A 129 -3.40 10.95 -10.90
CA GLN A 129 -2.00 10.51 -10.97
C GLN A 129 -1.14 11.49 -11.78
N ASP A 130 -1.62 11.92 -12.95
CA ASP A 130 -0.95 12.95 -13.78
C ASP A 130 -0.77 14.28 -13.01
N SER A 131 -1.71 14.60 -12.10
CA SER A 131 -1.64 15.80 -11.26
C SER A 131 -0.63 15.67 -10.12
N ALA A 132 -0.42 14.46 -9.59
CA ALA A 132 0.56 14.18 -8.56
C ALA A 132 2.00 14.28 -9.11
N GLU A 133 2.27 13.69 -10.28
CA GLU A 133 3.59 13.74 -10.93
C GLU A 133 3.99 15.16 -11.34
N LYS A 134 3.02 16.00 -11.75
CA LYS A 134 3.28 17.40 -12.13
C LYS A 134 3.60 18.32 -10.95
N SER A 135 3.34 17.89 -9.72
CA SER A 135 3.64 18.68 -8.52
C SER A 135 5.08 18.50 -8.01
N GLU A 136 5.81 17.52 -8.55
CA GLU A 136 7.20 17.22 -8.22
C GLU A 136 8.22 17.85 -9.21
N HIS A 137 7.76 18.67 -10.16
CA HIS A 137 8.59 19.40 -11.14
C HIS A 137 8.44 20.92 -11.05
#